data_AF-A0A1E5TC98-F1
#
_entry.id   AF-A0A1E5TC98-F1
#
_cell.length_a   1.000
_cell.length_b   1.000
_cell.length_c   1.000
_cell.angle_alpha   90.00
_cell.angle_beta   90.00
_cell.angle_gamma   90.00
#
_symmetry.space_group_name_H-M   'P 1'
#
loop_
_entity.id
_entity.type
_entity.pdbx_description
1 polymer ?
#
loop_
_entity_poly.entity_id
_entity_poly.type
_entity_poly.pdbx_seq_one_letter_code
_entity_poly.pdbx_strand_id
1 'polypeptide(L)'
;MKITIKIILLILSVALFYQCNTDDSNTKFDAPANQDVSSVNDQYLYNNDGNSFFERFGTATRWKWNDNFIRPTQRATPIKSDFVIPATKLVDHLWIQPYEEAGVDAKKFIADLFPAELVYIGSFIFRDDGTRLLGFAEGGARVTLLNMNDLDFQDANWLANPGSGVLATVHHEFSHIVHQNYGIPVGFNTISESYLGNGWSNGVSRDDAIKLGMVRNYGTLNEFEDFCEIISHLLVVDQATFEKDFITQEDCTTYTTVGEIVNCQELNEGRQLINQKVNLVVEFYKNNFNIDLLEVRDVLQSRLNNLINTGVIPD
;
A
#
# COMPACT_ATOMS: atom_id res chain seq x y z
N MET A 1 36.52 -13.07 -48.92
CA MET A 1 36.36 -13.49 -47.50
C MET A 1 36.13 -12.34 -46.53
N LYS A 2 36.89 -11.23 -46.55
CA LYS A 2 36.70 -10.12 -45.57
C LYS A 2 35.40 -9.32 -45.75
N ILE A 3 34.84 -9.24 -46.96
CA ILE A 3 33.59 -8.50 -47.25
C ILE A 3 32.36 -9.34 -46.91
N THR A 4 32.38 -10.64 -47.20
CA THR A 4 31.29 -11.57 -46.87
C THR A 4 31.10 -11.77 -45.36
N ILE A 5 32.19 -11.73 -44.58
CA ILE A 5 32.11 -11.79 -43.10
C ILE A 5 31.49 -10.51 -42.52
N LYS A 6 31.75 -9.33 -43.10
CA LYS A 6 31.14 -8.05 -42.65
C LYS A 6 29.63 -7.99 -42.89
N ILE A 7 29.14 -8.58 -43.99
CA ILE A 7 27.70 -8.60 -44.30
C ILE A 7 26.96 -9.58 -43.38
N ILE A 8 27.56 -10.72 -43.03
CA ILE A 8 26.98 -11.68 -42.08
C ILE A 8 26.95 -11.09 -40.65
N LEU A 9 27.98 -10.36 -40.22
CA LEU A 9 28.00 -9.66 -38.92
C LEU A 9 26.99 -8.50 -38.85
N LEU A 10 26.74 -7.79 -39.97
CA LEU A 10 25.76 -6.72 -40.01
C LEU A 10 24.31 -7.26 -39.95
N ILE A 11 24.02 -8.38 -40.62
CA ILE A 11 22.68 -9.01 -40.58
C ILE A 11 22.41 -9.65 -39.21
N LEU A 12 23.44 -10.19 -38.53
CA LEU A 12 23.30 -10.73 -37.16
C LEU A 12 23.08 -9.63 -36.11
N SER A 13 23.55 -8.40 -36.36
CA SER A 13 23.35 -7.25 -35.47
C SER A 13 21.95 -6.62 -35.54
N VAL A 14 21.21 -6.85 -36.64
CA VAL A 14 19.83 -6.35 -36.79
C VAL A 14 18.80 -7.34 -36.21
N ALA A 15 19.18 -8.60 -35.98
CA ALA A 15 18.32 -9.61 -35.36
C ALA A 15 18.23 -9.51 -33.81
N LEU A 16 18.97 -8.58 -33.18
CA LEU A 16 18.98 -8.39 -31.72
C LEU A 16 18.12 -7.20 -31.24
N PHE A 17 17.33 -6.59 -32.13
CA PHE A 17 16.35 -5.57 -31.77
C PHE A 17 14.90 -6.05 -31.90
N TYR A 18 14.64 -7.33 -31.63
CA TYR A 18 13.36 -7.68 -31.03
C TYR A 18 13.40 -7.15 -29.60
N GLN A 19 13.06 -5.87 -29.44
CA GLN A 19 12.36 -5.46 -28.23
C GLN A 19 11.16 -6.41 -28.15
N CYS A 20 11.21 -7.36 -27.22
CA CYS A 20 9.98 -7.73 -26.54
C CYS A 20 9.43 -6.40 -26.04
N ASN A 21 8.45 -5.83 -26.73
CA ASN A 21 7.39 -5.15 -26.03
C ASN A 21 6.87 -6.20 -25.07
N THR A 22 7.39 -6.23 -23.85
CA THR A 22 6.51 -6.55 -22.75
C THR A 22 5.41 -5.51 -22.89
N ASP A 23 4.27 -5.94 -23.44
CA ASP A 23 3.01 -5.25 -23.29
C ASP A 23 2.67 -5.29 -21.78
N ASP A 24 3.52 -4.63 -20.98
CA ASP A 24 3.32 -4.23 -19.58
C ASP A 24 2.59 -2.89 -19.58
N SER A 25 1.83 -2.60 -20.65
CA SER A 25 0.64 -1.80 -20.44
C SER A 25 -0.22 -2.63 -19.50
N ASN A 26 -0.41 -2.15 -18.27
CA ASN A 26 -1.57 -2.49 -17.45
C ASN A 26 -2.78 -2.45 -18.39
N THR A 27 -3.13 -3.60 -18.97
CA THR A 27 -4.27 -3.69 -19.86
C THR A 27 -5.43 -3.21 -19.03
N LYS A 28 -6.20 -2.24 -19.55
CA LYS A 28 -7.41 -1.79 -18.88
C LYS A 28 -8.16 -3.04 -18.48
N PHE A 29 -8.42 -3.18 -17.19
CA PHE A 29 -9.17 -4.30 -16.68
C PHE A 29 -10.53 -4.30 -17.38
N ASP A 30 -10.73 -5.27 -18.27
CA ASP A 30 -12.03 -5.52 -18.89
C ASP A 30 -12.79 -6.46 -17.97
N ALA A 31 -13.78 -5.91 -17.27
CA ALA A 31 -14.68 -6.69 -16.44
C ALA A 31 -15.30 -7.84 -17.26
N PRO A 32 -15.36 -9.07 -16.73
CA PRO A 32 -15.98 -10.18 -17.43
C PRO A 32 -17.45 -9.88 -17.72
N ALA A 33 -17.85 -10.00 -18.99
CA ALA A 33 -19.19 -9.64 -19.47
C ALA A 33 -20.34 -10.47 -18.84
N ASN A 34 -20.04 -11.66 -18.33
CA ASN A 34 -20.96 -12.51 -17.60
C ASN A 34 -20.25 -13.03 -16.34
N GLN A 35 -20.58 -12.44 -15.18
CA GLN A 35 -20.07 -12.92 -13.90
C GLN A 35 -20.91 -14.11 -13.44
N ASP A 36 -20.23 -15.18 -13.02
CA ASP A 36 -20.87 -16.33 -12.40
C ASP A 36 -21.31 -15.97 -10.96
N VAL A 37 -22.54 -15.48 -10.83
CA VAL A 37 -23.19 -15.08 -9.56
C VAL A 37 -23.87 -16.25 -8.84
N SER A 38 -23.37 -17.48 -9.03
CA SER A 38 -23.98 -18.69 -8.46
C SER A 38 -23.82 -18.84 -6.95
N SER A 39 -22.85 -18.13 -6.33
CA SER A 39 -22.63 -18.16 -4.88
C SER A 39 -23.10 -16.88 -4.18
N VAL A 40 -23.44 -16.98 -2.90
CA VAL A 40 -23.82 -15.82 -2.06
C VAL A 40 -22.71 -14.78 -2.00
N ASN A 41 -21.44 -15.22 -1.99
CA ASN A 41 -20.29 -14.33 -2.07
C ASN A 41 -20.26 -13.57 -3.40
N ASP A 42 -20.42 -14.27 -4.53
CA ASP A 42 -20.39 -13.62 -5.83
C ASP A 42 -21.57 -12.64 -6.00
N GLN A 43 -22.77 -12.97 -5.49
CA GLN A 43 -23.89 -12.01 -5.45
C GLN A 43 -23.52 -10.76 -4.66
N TYR A 44 -23.01 -10.92 -3.44
CA TYR A 44 -22.61 -9.78 -2.62
C TYR A 44 -21.52 -8.91 -3.29
N LEU A 45 -20.55 -9.54 -3.96
CA LEU A 45 -19.41 -8.86 -4.57
C LEU A 45 -19.74 -8.15 -5.88
N TYR A 46 -20.79 -8.58 -6.59
CA TYR A 46 -21.03 -8.17 -7.98
C TYR A 46 -22.44 -7.66 -8.29
N ASN A 47 -23.43 -8.06 -7.50
CA ASN A 47 -24.84 -7.73 -7.73
C ASN A 47 -25.57 -7.64 -6.38
N ASN A 48 -25.40 -6.50 -5.72
CA ASN A 48 -25.89 -6.24 -4.36
C ASN A 48 -26.67 -4.93 -4.31
N ASP A 49 -27.66 -4.80 -5.19
CA ASP A 49 -28.58 -3.65 -5.27
C ASP A 49 -27.87 -2.29 -5.37
N GLY A 50 -26.82 -2.21 -6.19
CA GLY A 50 -26.01 -0.99 -6.36
C GLY A 50 -24.96 -0.74 -5.28
N ASN A 51 -24.84 -1.63 -4.29
CA ASN A 51 -23.89 -1.47 -3.17
C ASN A 51 -22.60 -2.25 -3.33
N SER A 52 -22.52 -3.17 -4.31
CA SER A 52 -21.29 -3.93 -4.54
C SER A 52 -20.17 -3.03 -5.07
N PHE A 53 -18.91 -3.40 -4.83
CA PHE A 53 -17.77 -2.65 -5.38
C PHE A 53 -17.74 -2.69 -6.90
N PHE A 54 -18.27 -3.74 -7.51
CA PHE A 54 -18.41 -3.81 -8.95
C PHE A 54 -19.40 -2.76 -9.49
N GLU A 55 -20.54 -2.59 -8.85
CA GLU A 55 -21.55 -1.61 -9.26
C GLU A 55 -21.11 -0.17 -8.96
N ARG A 56 -20.44 0.05 -7.82
CA ARG A 56 -19.99 1.39 -7.37
C ARG A 56 -18.76 1.88 -8.11
N PHE A 57 -17.81 0.99 -8.42
CA PHE A 57 -16.47 1.37 -8.88
C PHE A 57 -15.99 0.60 -10.12
N GLY A 58 -16.72 -0.43 -10.57
CA GLY A 58 -16.25 -1.34 -11.62
C GLY A 58 -15.19 -2.35 -11.15
N THR A 59 -14.97 -2.46 -9.84
CA THR A 59 -13.93 -3.31 -9.26
C THR A 59 -14.32 -4.77 -9.22
N ALA A 60 -13.47 -5.64 -9.75
CA ALA A 60 -13.65 -7.08 -9.62
C ALA A 60 -12.95 -7.63 -8.38
N THR A 61 -13.73 -8.21 -7.47
CA THR A 61 -13.19 -8.88 -6.29
C THR A 61 -13.00 -10.37 -6.56
N ARG A 62 -11.75 -10.82 -6.56
CA ARG A 62 -11.31 -12.20 -6.78
C ARG A 62 -11.06 -12.89 -5.46
N TRP A 63 -11.84 -13.92 -5.17
CA TRP A 63 -11.69 -14.74 -3.96
C TRP A 63 -11.54 -16.24 -4.27
N LYS A 64 -12.04 -16.72 -5.42
CA LYS A 64 -11.82 -18.08 -5.90
C LYS A 64 -10.36 -18.26 -6.28
N TRP A 65 -9.72 -19.31 -5.79
CA TRP A 65 -8.28 -19.55 -5.99
C TRP A 65 -7.89 -19.60 -7.47
N ASN A 66 -6.78 -18.94 -7.80
CA ASN A 66 -6.12 -19.02 -9.10
C ASN A 66 -4.61 -19.00 -8.87
N ASP A 67 -3.89 -19.98 -9.41
CA ASP A 67 -2.44 -20.09 -9.25
C ASP A 67 -1.70 -18.87 -9.83
N ASN A 68 -2.31 -18.14 -10.76
CA ASN A 68 -1.73 -16.92 -11.35
C ASN A 68 -1.75 -15.70 -10.41
N PHE A 69 -2.34 -15.80 -9.22
CA PHE A 69 -2.26 -14.73 -8.21
C PHE A 69 -0.90 -14.68 -7.51
N ILE A 70 -0.11 -15.75 -7.60
CA ILE A 70 1.22 -15.84 -7.01
C ILE A 70 2.23 -16.37 -8.03
N ARG A 71 3.52 -16.22 -7.75
CA ARG A 71 4.56 -16.83 -8.60
C ARG A 71 4.60 -18.35 -8.39
N PRO A 72 4.99 -19.15 -9.39
CA PRO A 72 5.07 -20.62 -9.25
C PRO A 72 5.96 -21.12 -8.09
N THR A 73 6.97 -20.32 -7.70
CA THR A 73 7.90 -20.59 -6.57
C THR A 73 7.38 -20.09 -5.22
N GLN A 74 6.10 -19.74 -5.15
CA GLN A 74 5.46 -19.22 -3.96
C GLN A 74 4.32 -20.13 -3.50
N ARG A 75 3.97 -20.03 -2.23
CA ARG A 75 2.86 -20.76 -1.62
C ARG A 75 1.99 -19.78 -0.84
N ALA A 76 0.68 -19.94 -1.00
CA ALA A 76 -0.32 -19.29 -0.16
C ALA A 76 -1.57 -20.17 -0.11
N THR A 77 -2.47 -19.87 0.82
CA THR A 77 -3.75 -20.57 0.97
C THR A 77 -4.90 -19.67 0.49
N PRO A 78 -5.96 -20.24 -0.09
CA PRO A 78 -7.14 -19.48 -0.46
C PRO A 78 -7.85 -18.91 0.78
N ILE A 79 -8.56 -17.80 0.59
CA ILE A 79 -9.48 -17.29 1.61
C ILE A 79 -10.62 -18.30 1.85
N LYS A 80 -11.01 -18.47 3.12
CA LYS A 80 -12.21 -19.24 3.48
C LYS A 80 -13.45 -18.51 2.98
N SER A 81 -14.38 -19.26 2.39
CA SER A 81 -15.63 -18.71 1.84
C SER A 81 -16.37 -17.79 2.81
N ASP A 82 -16.44 -18.16 4.09
CA ASP A 82 -17.19 -17.42 5.12
C ASP A 82 -16.57 -16.07 5.49
N PHE A 83 -15.32 -15.80 5.08
CA PHE A 83 -14.63 -14.53 5.33
C PHE A 83 -14.69 -13.54 4.17
N VAL A 84 -15.19 -13.93 2.99
CA VAL A 84 -15.22 -13.07 1.81
C VAL A 84 -16.11 -11.84 2.02
N ILE A 85 -17.33 -12.04 2.50
CA ILE A 85 -18.27 -10.94 2.77
C ILE A 85 -17.78 -10.08 3.95
N PRO A 86 -17.40 -10.64 5.12
CA PRO A 86 -16.82 -9.87 6.21
C PRO A 86 -15.60 -9.03 5.81
N ALA A 87 -14.69 -9.59 5.01
CA ALA A 87 -13.53 -8.87 4.47
C ALA A 87 -13.94 -7.69 3.58
N THR A 88 -14.94 -7.89 2.72
CA THR A 88 -15.44 -6.83 1.83
C THR A 88 -16.11 -5.70 2.61
N LYS A 89 -16.91 -6.05 3.63
CA LYS A 89 -17.48 -5.07 4.56
C LYS A 89 -16.39 -4.27 5.29
N LEU A 90 -15.33 -4.94 5.73
CA LEU A 90 -14.19 -4.30 6.39
C LEU A 90 -13.52 -3.27 5.47
N VAL A 91 -13.26 -3.65 4.21
CA VAL A 91 -12.70 -2.76 3.19
C VAL A 91 -13.60 -1.53 2.98
N ASP A 92 -14.91 -1.72 2.84
CA ASP A 92 -15.83 -0.59 2.68
C ASP A 92 -15.78 0.32 3.92
N HIS A 93 -15.87 -0.27 5.10
CA HIS A 93 -16.00 0.45 6.37
C HIS A 93 -14.75 1.24 6.77
N LEU A 94 -13.56 0.67 6.54
CA LEU A 94 -12.29 1.24 7.02
C LEU A 94 -11.40 1.80 5.91
N TRP A 95 -11.66 1.54 4.63
CA TRP A 95 -10.88 2.16 3.56
C TRP A 95 -11.71 3.17 2.77
N ILE A 96 -12.91 2.81 2.34
CA ILE A 96 -13.72 3.65 1.44
C ILE A 96 -14.48 4.73 2.21
N GLN A 97 -15.27 4.32 3.21
CA GLN A 97 -16.14 5.22 3.97
C GLN A 97 -15.41 6.38 4.67
N PRO A 98 -14.15 6.24 5.17
CA PRO A 98 -13.42 7.40 5.70
C PRO A 98 -13.21 8.52 4.69
N TYR A 99 -12.91 8.18 3.43
CA TYR A 99 -12.84 9.17 2.34
C TYR A 99 -14.21 9.73 2.00
N GLU A 100 -15.26 8.91 2.04
CA GLU A 100 -16.62 9.40 1.76
C GLU A 100 -17.10 10.43 2.79
N GLU A 101 -16.78 10.22 4.07
CA GLU A 101 -17.16 11.10 5.17
C GLU A 101 -16.32 12.36 5.25
N ALA A 102 -15.04 12.30 4.87
CA ALA A 102 -14.14 13.45 4.89
C ALA A 102 -14.53 14.54 3.86
N GLY A 103 -15.36 14.21 2.86
CA GLY A 103 -15.96 15.21 1.99
C GLY A 103 -16.29 14.72 0.59
N VAL A 104 -17.03 15.54 -0.18
CA VAL A 104 -17.48 15.19 -1.53
C VAL A 104 -16.34 14.97 -2.53
N ASP A 105 -15.26 15.75 -2.41
CA ASP A 105 -14.09 15.60 -3.27
C ASP A 105 -13.28 14.35 -2.92
N ALA A 106 -13.15 14.03 -1.62
CA ALA A 106 -12.52 12.81 -1.14
C ALA A 106 -13.31 11.56 -1.55
N LYS A 107 -14.65 11.60 -1.46
CA LYS A 107 -15.56 10.57 -1.99
C LYS A 107 -15.33 10.33 -3.47
N LYS A 108 -15.28 11.40 -4.26
CA LYS A 108 -15.04 11.30 -5.71
C LYS A 108 -13.65 10.73 -5.99
N PHE A 109 -12.63 11.18 -5.26
CA PHE A 109 -11.26 10.75 -5.43
C PHE A 109 -11.06 9.26 -5.18
N ILE A 110 -11.57 8.73 -4.06
CA ILE A 110 -11.48 7.29 -3.79
C ILE A 110 -12.25 6.49 -4.84
N ALA A 111 -13.41 6.97 -5.29
CA ALA A 111 -14.22 6.29 -6.30
C ALA A 111 -13.53 6.25 -7.68
N ASP A 112 -12.90 7.35 -8.11
CA ASP A 112 -12.23 7.46 -9.41
C ASP A 112 -10.93 6.63 -9.47
N LEU A 113 -10.28 6.41 -8.32
CA LEU A 113 -8.99 5.71 -8.22
C LEU A 113 -9.08 4.34 -7.54
N PHE A 114 -10.28 3.89 -7.19
CA PHE A 114 -10.44 2.58 -6.56
C PHE A 114 -9.89 1.49 -7.52
N PRO A 115 -9.12 0.52 -7.04
CA PRO A 115 -8.44 -0.42 -7.92
C PRO A 115 -9.44 -1.21 -8.75
N ALA A 116 -9.08 -1.49 -10.00
CA ALA A 116 -9.95 -2.26 -10.88
C ALA A 116 -10.09 -3.72 -10.44
N GLU A 117 -9.14 -4.25 -9.67
CA GLU A 117 -9.18 -5.60 -9.15
C GLU A 117 -8.74 -5.68 -7.68
N LEU A 118 -9.51 -6.39 -6.86
CA LEU A 118 -9.10 -6.81 -5.51
C LEU A 118 -8.89 -8.32 -5.52
N VAL A 119 -7.82 -8.80 -4.89
CA VAL A 119 -7.58 -10.24 -4.71
C VAL A 119 -7.49 -10.57 -3.23
N TYR A 120 -8.29 -11.53 -2.77
CA TYR A 120 -8.28 -11.98 -1.38
C TYR A 120 -7.54 -13.31 -1.25
N ILE A 121 -6.44 -13.31 -0.50
CA ILE A 121 -5.64 -14.49 -0.20
C ILE A 121 -5.69 -14.77 1.30
N GLY A 122 -5.92 -16.03 1.65
CA GLY A 122 -6.18 -16.46 3.02
C GLY A 122 -4.96 -16.36 3.93
N SER A 123 -3.75 -16.63 3.43
CA SER A 123 -2.50 -16.50 4.20
C SER A 123 -1.61 -15.40 3.65
N PHE A 124 -0.49 -15.12 4.32
CA PHE A 124 0.66 -14.51 3.67
C PHE A 124 1.19 -15.38 2.51
N ILE A 125 2.03 -14.77 1.67
CA ILE A 125 2.76 -15.46 0.62
C ILE A 125 4.13 -15.86 1.17
N PHE A 126 4.50 -17.12 0.94
CA PHE A 126 5.78 -17.68 1.34
C PHE A 126 6.58 -18.10 0.10
N ARG A 127 7.91 -17.94 0.15
CA ARG A 127 8.83 -18.51 -0.84
C ARG A 127 8.97 -20.01 -0.64
N ASP A 128 9.55 -20.71 -1.61
CA ASP A 128 9.82 -22.14 -1.54
C ASP A 128 10.67 -22.56 -0.32
N ASP A 129 11.51 -21.65 0.21
CA ASP A 129 12.30 -21.87 1.43
C ASP A 129 11.52 -21.63 2.74
N GLY A 130 10.23 -21.32 2.65
CA GLY A 130 9.35 -21.04 3.78
C GLY A 130 9.47 -19.62 4.33
N THR A 131 10.32 -18.76 3.76
CA THR A 131 10.40 -17.36 4.18
C THR A 131 9.17 -16.59 3.72
N ARG A 132 8.57 -15.82 4.64
CA ARG A 132 7.48 -14.90 4.31
C ARG A 132 7.99 -13.83 3.35
N LEU A 133 7.19 -13.50 2.35
CA LEU A 133 7.42 -12.36 1.48
C LEU A 133 7.04 -11.07 2.25
N LEU A 134 8.00 -10.16 2.43
CA LEU A 134 7.84 -8.93 3.20
C LEU A 134 7.37 -7.73 2.37
N GLY A 135 7.41 -7.85 1.05
CA GLY A 135 6.90 -6.86 0.09
C GLY A 135 6.30 -7.61 -1.10
N PHE A 136 5.03 -7.32 -1.38
CA PHE A 136 4.29 -7.91 -2.50
C PHE A 136 3.83 -6.76 -3.39
N ALA A 137 4.73 -6.30 -4.25
CA ALA A 137 4.43 -5.21 -5.17
C ALA A 137 3.56 -5.73 -6.33
N GLU A 138 2.38 -5.14 -6.50
CA GLU A 138 1.52 -5.36 -7.65
C GLU A 138 1.56 -4.17 -8.61
N GLY A 139 1.37 -4.45 -9.90
CA GLY A 139 1.29 -3.43 -10.92
C GLY A 139 -0.08 -2.76 -10.91
N GLY A 140 -0.13 -1.51 -10.42
CA GLY A 140 -1.07 -0.41 -10.71
C GLY A 140 -2.60 -0.62 -10.63
N ALA A 141 -3.17 -1.69 -11.18
CA ALA A 141 -4.63 -1.88 -11.27
C ALA A 141 -5.20 -2.89 -10.27
N ARG A 142 -4.34 -3.61 -9.54
CA ARG A 142 -4.70 -4.67 -8.61
C ARG A 142 -4.18 -4.39 -7.21
N VAL A 143 -5.01 -4.65 -6.20
CA VAL A 143 -4.60 -4.69 -4.80
C VAL A 143 -4.90 -6.07 -4.21
N THR A 144 -3.89 -6.72 -3.66
CA THR A 144 -4.03 -8.02 -3.00
C THR A 144 -4.00 -7.88 -1.49
N LEU A 145 -5.08 -8.36 -0.87
CA LEU A 145 -5.19 -8.49 0.57
C LEU A 145 -4.76 -9.89 1.00
N LEU A 146 -3.70 -9.93 1.82
CA LEU A 146 -3.14 -11.15 2.36
C LEU A 146 -3.64 -11.42 3.78
N ASN A 147 -3.46 -12.66 4.22
CA ASN A 147 -3.78 -13.08 5.59
C ASN A 147 -5.25 -12.93 5.98
N MET A 148 -6.16 -13.05 5.02
CA MET A 148 -7.60 -12.85 5.24
C MET A 148 -8.26 -13.97 6.05
N ASN A 149 -7.58 -15.10 6.28
CA ASN A 149 -8.07 -16.18 7.15
C ASN A 149 -7.85 -15.91 8.64
N ASP A 150 -7.10 -14.86 8.98
CA ASP A 150 -6.91 -14.37 10.34
C ASP A 150 -7.86 -13.18 10.65
N LEU A 151 -8.90 -12.98 9.82
CA LEU A 151 -9.87 -11.91 10.02
C LEU A 151 -10.46 -11.95 11.42
N ASP A 152 -10.15 -10.91 12.18
CA ASP A 152 -10.68 -10.61 13.50
C ASP A 152 -10.83 -9.10 13.61
N PHE A 153 -12.08 -8.64 13.78
CA PHE A 153 -12.40 -7.21 13.88
C PHE A 153 -11.87 -6.56 15.16
N GLN A 154 -11.43 -7.35 16.14
CA GLN A 154 -10.87 -6.85 17.38
C GLN A 154 -9.34 -6.98 17.45
N ASP A 155 -8.71 -7.62 16.45
CA ASP A 155 -7.25 -7.70 16.36
C ASP A 155 -6.68 -6.42 15.72
N ALA A 156 -6.32 -5.47 16.59
CA ALA A 156 -5.68 -4.22 16.20
C ALA A 156 -4.39 -4.43 15.40
N ASN A 157 -3.64 -5.49 15.67
CA ASN A 157 -2.39 -5.77 14.97
C ASN A 157 -2.65 -6.32 13.56
N TRP A 158 -3.63 -7.21 13.39
CA TRP A 158 -4.05 -7.68 12.06
C TRP A 158 -4.65 -6.55 11.22
N LEU A 159 -5.42 -5.64 11.83
CA LEU A 159 -6.01 -4.50 11.14
C LEU A 159 -4.98 -3.44 10.78
N ALA A 160 -4.20 -2.98 11.75
CA ALA A 160 -3.51 -1.69 11.70
C ALA A 160 -2.00 -1.76 11.97
N ASN A 161 -1.37 -2.95 11.98
CA ASN A 161 0.09 -2.99 12.04
C ASN A 161 0.70 -2.31 10.80
N PRO A 162 1.58 -1.30 10.94
CA PRO A 162 2.10 -0.55 9.79
C PRO A 162 2.95 -1.39 8.82
N GLY A 163 3.47 -2.55 9.25
CA GLY A 163 4.30 -3.42 8.41
C GLY A 163 3.58 -4.65 7.84
N SER A 164 2.36 -4.94 8.26
CA SER A 164 1.65 -6.17 7.83
C SER A 164 0.13 -6.15 7.96
N GLY A 165 -0.45 -5.09 8.50
CA GLY A 165 -1.88 -4.97 8.70
C GLY A 165 -2.61 -4.73 7.38
N VAL A 166 -3.89 -5.11 7.34
CA VAL A 166 -4.74 -4.94 6.16
C VAL A 166 -4.85 -3.47 5.77
N LEU A 167 -5.01 -2.56 6.74
CA LEU A 167 -5.13 -1.12 6.47
C LEU A 167 -3.83 -0.51 5.95
N ALA A 168 -2.70 -0.89 6.53
CA ALA A 168 -1.40 -0.43 6.03
C ALA A 168 -1.19 -0.84 4.57
N THR A 169 -1.57 -2.08 4.23
CA THR A 169 -1.50 -2.60 2.86
C THR A 169 -2.37 -1.80 1.89
N VAL A 170 -3.67 -1.63 2.18
CA VAL A 170 -4.55 -0.92 1.23
C VAL A 170 -4.17 0.54 1.05
N HIS A 171 -3.75 1.23 2.10
CA HIS A 171 -3.35 2.64 1.99
C HIS A 171 -2.01 2.79 1.28
N HIS A 172 -1.08 1.85 1.48
CA HIS A 172 0.18 1.80 0.74
C HIS A 172 -0.08 1.60 -0.77
N GLU A 173 -0.83 0.56 -1.15
CA GLU A 173 -1.12 0.30 -2.56
C GLU A 173 -1.99 1.39 -3.20
N PHE A 174 -2.93 1.96 -2.46
CA PHE A 174 -3.70 3.10 -2.95
C PHE A 174 -2.81 4.32 -3.22
N SER A 175 -1.81 4.57 -2.36
CA SER A 175 -0.84 5.64 -2.58
C SER A 175 0.00 5.38 -3.83
N HIS A 176 0.28 4.11 -4.16
CA HIS A 176 0.87 3.75 -5.45
C HIS A 176 0.00 4.17 -6.64
N ILE A 177 -1.31 3.90 -6.58
CA ILE A 177 -2.25 4.33 -7.62
C ILE A 177 -2.26 5.86 -7.75
N VAL A 178 -2.27 6.58 -6.62
CA VAL A 178 -2.27 8.05 -6.61
C VAL A 178 -1.02 8.60 -7.31
N HIS A 179 0.19 8.18 -6.91
CA HIS A 179 1.39 8.75 -7.52
C HIS A 179 1.63 8.29 -8.95
N GLN A 180 1.13 7.12 -9.34
CA GLN A 180 1.19 6.68 -10.75
C GLN A 180 0.30 7.53 -11.65
N ASN A 181 -0.80 8.10 -11.13
CA ASN A 181 -1.71 8.97 -11.88
C ASN A 181 -1.33 10.46 -11.81
N TYR A 182 -0.80 10.92 -10.67
CA TYR A 182 -0.61 12.35 -10.40
C TYR A 182 0.82 12.75 -10.05
N GLY A 183 1.74 11.79 -9.95
CA GLY A 183 3.09 11.99 -9.41
C GLY A 183 3.10 12.12 -7.88
N ILE A 184 4.30 12.32 -7.34
CA ILE A 184 4.53 12.67 -5.93
C ILE A 184 4.70 14.20 -5.78
N PRO A 185 4.62 14.77 -4.56
CA PRO A 185 4.81 16.20 -4.34
C PRO A 185 6.17 16.68 -4.86
N VAL A 186 6.19 17.83 -5.54
CA VAL A 186 7.44 18.41 -6.05
C VAL A 186 8.42 18.66 -4.90
N GLY A 187 9.64 18.15 -5.04
CA GLY A 187 10.69 18.28 -4.03
C GLY A 187 10.68 17.19 -2.96
N PHE A 188 9.66 16.32 -2.92
CA PHE A 188 9.60 15.21 -1.94
C PHE A 188 10.87 14.33 -1.98
N ASN A 189 11.30 13.95 -3.19
CA ASN A 189 12.48 13.12 -3.44
C ASN A 189 13.82 13.80 -3.09
N THR A 190 13.80 15.07 -2.71
CA THR A 190 15.00 15.83 -2.31
C THR A 190 15.10 16.05 -0.80
N ILE A 191 14.07 15.69 -0.03
CA ILE A 191 14.08 15.86 1.43
C ILE A 191 15.05 14.87 2.08
N SER A 192 14.98 13.60 1.68
CA SER A 192 15.95 12.60 2.14
C SER A 192 17.19 12.61 1.25
N GLU A 193 18.36 12.58 1.87
CA GLU A 193 19.64 12.63 1.16
C GLU A 193 19.91 11.37 0.34
N SER A 194 19.40 10.20 0.77
CA SER A 194 19.63 8.94 0.08
C SER A 194 18.54 7.90 0.32
N TYR A 195 18.42 6.97 -0.63
CA TYR A 195 17.66 5.73 -0.54
C TYR A 195 18.62 4.54 -0.66
N LEU A 196 18.33 3.47 0.07
CA LEU A 196 19.16 2.26 0.16
C LEU A 196 18.89 1.26 -0.97
N GLY A 197 17.87 1.48 -1.81
CA GLY A 197 17.53 0.55 -2.88
C GLY A 197 17.21 -0.83 -2.32
N ASN A 198 17.68 -1.88 -3.00
CA ASN A 198 17.52 -3.27 -2.55
C ASN A 198 18.15 -3.58 -1.17
N GLY A 199 18.90 -2.65 -0.59
CA GLY A 199 19.46 -2.75 0.77
C GLY A 199 18.45 -2.54 1.91
N TRP A 200 17.23 -2.10 1.62
CA TRP A 200 16.20 -1.78 2.64
C TRP A 200 15.91 -2.94 3.61
N SER A 201 16.07 -4.19 3.17
CA SER A 201 15.82 -5.40 3.97
C SER A 201 17.07 -5.94 4.67
N ASN A 202 18.24 -5.32 4.49
CA ASN A 202 19.52 -5.83 4.98
C ASN A 202 19.84 -5.35 6.40
N GLY A 203 18.94 -5.62 7.34
CA GLY A 203 19.14 -5.30 8.76
C GLY A 203 18.97 -3.82 9.12
N VAL A 204 18.28 -3.05 8.28
CA VAL A 204 17.92 -1.65 8.56
C VAL A 204 16.91 -1.63 9.72
N SER A 205 17.32 -1.06 10.86
CA SER A 205 16.44 -0.92 12.01
C SER A 205 15.43 0.21 11.82
N ARG A 206 14.46 0.31 12.73
CA ARG A 206 13.53 1.44 12.77
C ARG A 206 14.25 2.77 12.97
N ASP A 207 15.23 2.81 13.86
CA ASP A 207 15.99 4.02 14.15
C ASP A 207 16.84 4.43 12.94
N ASP A 208 17.45 3.46 12.25
CA ASP A 208 18.19 3.73 10.99
C ASP A 208 17.27 4.35 9.93
N ALA A 209 16.04 3.83 9.80
CA ALA A 209 15.05 4.38 8.88
C ALA A 209 14.63 5.81 9.26
N ILE A 210 14.39 6.08 10.54
CA ILE A 210 14.03 7.41 11.03
C ILE A 210 15.14 8.41 10.75
N LYS A 211 16.40 8.05 11.03
CA LYS A 211 17.56 8.90 10.74
C LYS A 211 17.69 9.26 9.25
N LEU A 212 17.25 8.37 8.36
CA LEU A 212 17.17 8.63 6.92
C LEU A 212 15.93 9.44 6.51
N GLY A 213 15.06 9.79 7.45
CA GLY A 213 13.83 10.53 7.21
C GLY A 213 12.65 9.66 6.79
N MET A 214 12.63 8.36 7.14
CA MET A 214 11.60 7.40 6.73
C MET A 214 10.84 6.86 7.95
N VAL A 215 9.53 6.65 7.80
CA VAL A 215 8.68 6.07 8.87
C VAL A 215 8.89 4.57 9.06
N ARG A 216 9.45 3.90 8.04
CA ARG A 216 9.75 2.46 8.05
C ARG A 216 10.93 2.15 7.15
N ASN A 217 11.64 1.06 7.45
CA ASN A 217 12.79 0.61 6.66
C ASN A 217 12.43 0.37 5.19
N TYR A 218 11.22 -0.09 4.87
CA TYR A 218 10.78 -0.30 3.49
C TYR A 218 10.75 0.99 2.67
N GLY A 219 10.42 2.13 3.29
CA GLY A 219 10.51 3.46 2.67
C GLY A 219 11.94 3.84 2.26
N THR A 220 12.97 3.17 2.79
CA THR A 220 14.35 3.39 2.31
C THR A 220 14.61 2.77 0.93
N LEU A 221 13.68 2.00 0.35
CA LEU A 221 13.85 1.40 -0.97
C LEU A 221 13.96 2.47 -2.07
N ASN A 222 13.00 3.40 -2.16
CA ASN A 222 12.99 4.52 -3.09
C ASN A 222 11.95 5.57 -2.64
N GLU A 223 11.92 6.71 -3.33
CA GLU A 223 11.03 7.84 -3.03
C GLU A 223 9.54 7.53 -3.16
N PHE A 224 9.16 6.56 -4.01
CA PHE A 224 7.78 6.16 -4.20
C PHE A 224 7.28 5.30 -3.05
N GLU A 225 8.10 4.35 -2.57
CA GLU A 225 7.76 3.56 -1.37
C GLU A 225 7.70 4.44 -0.13
N ASP A 226 8.63 5.39 0.01
CA ASP A 226 8.64 6.38 1.08
C ASP A 226 7.36 7.22 1.11
N PHE A 227 6.95 7.73 -0.05
CA PHE A 227 5.66 8.43 -0.19
C PHE A 227 4.48 7.56 0.26
N CYS A 228 4.44 6.29 -0.18
CA CYS A 228 3.36 5.38 0.18
C CYS A 228 3.38 4.98 1.67
N GLU A 229 4.56 4.76 2.24
CA GLU A 229 4.72 4.43 3.66
C GLU A 229 4.35 5.61 4.56
N ILE A 230 4.67 6.85 4.17
CA ILE A 230 4.24 8.03 4.95
C ILE A 230 2.72 8.12 5.03
N ILE A 231 2.02 7.96 3.90
CA ILE A 231 0.56 8.01 3.88
C ILE A 231 -0.03 6.83 4.66
N SER A 232 0.47 5.61 4.44
CA SER A 232 -0.02 4.43 5.16
C SER A 232 0.15 4.56 6.67
N HIS A 233 1.31 5.04 7.14
CA HIS A 233 1.56 5.22 8.57
C HIS A 233 0.76 6.38 9.14
N LEU A 234 0.65 7.51 8.42
CA LEU A 234 -0.11 8.67 8.88
C LEU A 234 -1.60 8.33 9.09
N LEU A 235 -2.17 7.52 8.21
CA LEU A 235 -3.59 7.14 8.29
C LEU A 235 -3.85 6.05 9.35
N VAL A 236 -2.94 5.08 9.48
CA VAL A 236 -3.19 3.84 10.22
C VAL A 236 -2.63 3.84 11.64
N VAL A 237 -1.47 4.44 11.87
CA VAL A 237 -0.88 4.52 13.22
C VAL A 237 -1.66 5.55 14.04
N ASP A 238 -1.94 5.24 15.30
CA ASP A 238 -2.63 6.19 16.18
C ASP A 238 -1.85 7.51 16.27
N GLN A 239 -2.57 8.63 16.27
CA GLN A 239 -1.96 9.96 16.14
C GLN A 239 -0.89 10.21 17.21
N ALA A 240 -1.16 9.84 18.46
CA ALA A 240 -0.23 10.09 19.56
C ALA A 240 1.07 9.29 19.40
N THR A 241 0.97 8.03 18.99
CA THR A 241 2.15 7.20 18.67
C THR A 241 2.88 7.76 17.47
N PHE A 242 2.20 8.10 16.37
CA PHE A 242 2.84 8.67 15.18
C PHE A 242 3.61 9.97 15.52
N GLU A 243 2.97 10.89 16.25
CA GLU A 243 3.60 12.14 16.69
C GLU A 243 4.79 11.90 17.60
N LYS A 244 4.67 11.02 18.59
CA LYS A 244 5.77 10.67 19.49
C LYS A 244 6.96 10.08 18.74
N ASP A 245 6.66 9.17 17.82
CA ASP A 245 7.66 8.34 17.16
C ASP A 245 8.41 9.08 16.06
N PHE A 246 7.68 9.87 15.26
CA PHE A 246 8.19 10.39 13.99
C PHE A 246 8.26 11.92 13.91
N ILE A 247 7.65 12.65 14.83
CA ILE A 247 7.56 14.12 14.75
C ILE A 247 8.22 14.79 15.97
N THR A 248 7.91 14.33 17.17
CA THR A 248 8.30 14.95 18.44
C THR A 248 9.80 14.84 18.66
N GLN A 249 10.42 15.99 18.93
CA GLN A 249 11.85 16.07 19.21
C GLN A 249 12.14 15.70 20.67
N GLU A 250 13.19 14.93 20.92
CA GLU A 250 13.64 14.55 22.25
C GLU A 250 14.68 15.55 22.79
N ASP A 251 14.67 15.82 24.10
CA ASP A 251 15.72 16.61 24.74
C ASP A 251 16.99 15.77 24.90
N CYS A 252 17.91 15.87 23.95
CA CYS A 252 19.13 15.07 23.98
C CYS A 252 20.06 15.37 25.15
N THR A 253 19.83 16.44 25.93
CA THR A 253 20.63 16.76 27.13
C THR A 253 20.35 15.82 28.30
N THR A 254 19.28 15.01 28.23
CA THR A 254 18.97 14.02 29.27
C THR A 254 19.87 12.78 29.23
N TYR A 255 20.58 12.56 28.13
CA TYR A 255 21.49 11.42 27.97
C TYR A 255 22.89 11.75 28.49
N THR A 256 23.61 10.71 28.95
CA THR A 256 24.92 10.89 29.61
C THR A 256 26.08 10.30 28.83
N THR A 257 25.84 9.37 27.90
CA THR A 257 26.88 8.80 27.05
C THR A 257 26.92 9.51 25.69
N VAL A 258 28.12 9.65 25.12
CA VAL A 258 28.30 10.28 23.80
C VAL A 258 27.48 9.56 22.73
N GLY A 259 27.41 8.23 22.76
CA GLY A 259 26.66 7.45 21.78
C GLY A 259 25.15 7.70 21.82
N GLU A 260 24.56 7.78 23.01
CA GLU A 260 23.12 8.08 23.16
C GLU A 260 22.79 9.52 22.75
N ILE A 261 23.66 10.48 23.09
CA ILE A 261 23.49 11.88 22.69
C ILE A 261 23.48 12.01 21.16
N VAL A 262 24.47 11.39 20.49
CA VAL A 262 24.55 11.40 19.02
C VAL A 262 23.33 10.70 18.40
N ASN A 263 22.93 9.53 18.93
CA ASN A 263 21.75 8.82 18.43
C ASN A 263 20.48 9.67 18.53
N CYS A 264 20.27 10.35 19.66
CA CYS A 264 19.14 11.26 19.84
C CYS A 264 19.16 12.42 18.85
N GLN A 265 20.33 13.02 18.62
CA GLN A 265 20.49 14.13 17.65
C GLN A 265 20.13 13.69 16.23
N GLU A 266 20.67 12.55 15.77
CA GLU A 266 20.39 12.00 14.45
C GLU A 266 18.90 11.62 14.30
N LEU A 267 18.28 11.06 15.34
CA LEU A 267 16.85 10.77 15.33
C LEU A 267 16.02 12.05 15.22
N ASN A 268 16.38 13.11 15.95
CA ASN A 268 15.71 14.39 15.88
C ASN A 268 15.82 15.03 14.48
N GLU A 269 17.00 14.99 13.86
CA GLU A 269 17.21 15.40 12.47
C GLU A 269 16.31 14.61 11.51
N GLY A 270 16.30 13.28 11.65
CA GLY A 270 15.42 12.38 10.89
C GLY A 270 13.92 12.71 11.03
N ARG A 271 13.45 12.96 12.27
CA ARG A 271 12.06 13.37 12.54
C ARG A 271 11.70 14.71 11.89
N GLN A 272 12.65 15.64 11.77
CA GLN A 272 12.42 16.89 11.05
C GLN A 272 12.22 16.65 9.56
N LEU A 273 12.98 15.73 8.95
CA LEU A 273 12.79 15.32 7.56
C LEU A 273 11.42 14.66 7.36
N ILE A 274 11.02 13.75 8.26
CA ILE A 274 9.69 13.10 8.19
C ILE A 274 8.59 14.16 8.30
N ASN A 275 8.70 15.12 9.23
CA ASN A 275 7.72 16.19 9.39
C ASN A 275 7.58 17.05 8.12
N GLN A 276 8.69 17.37 7.45
CA GLN A 276 8.66 18.09 6.16
C GLN A 276 7.90 17.30 5.09
N LYS A 277 8.15 15.99 5.00
CA LYS A 277 7.46 15.11 4.05
C LYS A 277 5.97 14.97 4.35
N VAL A 278 5.59 14.79 5.62
CA VAL A 278 4.19 14.73 6.05
C VAL A 278 3.46 16.01 5.64
N ASN A 279 4.07 17.17 5.87
CA ASN A 279 3.48 18.45 5.45
C ASN A 279 3.31 18.53 3.93
N LEU A 280 4.32 18.14 3.15
CA LEU A 280 4.20 18.11 1.69
C LEU A 280 3.11 17.15 1.19
N VAL A 281 2.96 15.99 1.83
CA VAL A 281 1.90 15.02 1.50
C VAL A 281 0.53 15.61 1.80
N VAL A 282 0.33 16.16 2.99
CA VAL A 282 -0.96 16.78 3.38
C VAL A 282 -1.30 17.95 2.46
N GLU A 283 -0.33 18.83 2.16
CA GLU A 283 -0.50 19.94 1.23
C GLU A 283 -0.78 19.47 -0.20
N PHE A 284 -0.14 18.38 -0.64
CA PHE A 284 -0.38 17.81 -1.97
C PHE A 284 -1.82 17.34 -2.12
N TYR A 285 -2.36 16.60 -1.15
CA TYR A 285 -3.76 16.18 -1.19
C TYR A 285 -4.71 17.37 -1.11
N LYS A 286 -4.40 18.34 -0.26
CA LYS A 286 -5.23 19.53 -0.09
C LYS A 286 -5.27 20.40 -1.34
N ASN A 287 -4.12 20.67 -1.94
CA ASN A 287 -4.01 21.63 -3.04
C ASN A 287 -4.42 21.03 -4.41
N ASN A 288 -4.18 19.74 -4.62
CA ASN A 288 -4.47 19.10 -5.91
C ASN A 288 -5.86 18.46 -5.97
N PHE A 289 -6.38 18.00 -4.82
CA PHE A 289 -7.63 17.24 -4.78
C PHE A 289 -8.68 17.83 -3.83
N ASN A 290 -8.37 18.91 -3.12
CA ASN A 290 -9.22 19.49 -2.06
C ASN A 290 -9.53 18.49 -0.92
N ILE A 291 -8.62 17.54 -0.67
CA ILE A 291 -8.79 16.51 0.37
C ILE A 291 -8.02 16.92 1.61
N ASP A 292 -8.70 16.93 2.75
CA ASP A 292 -8.04 17.01 4.06
C ASP A 292 -7.66 15.59 4.51
N LEU A 293 -6.38 15.24 4.33
CA LEU A 293 -5.89 13.90 4.66
C LEU A 293 -5.90 13.64 6.18
N LEU A 294 -5.86 14.69 7.01
CA LEU A 294 -5.95 14.55 8.46
C LEU A 294 -7.38 14.25 8.90
N GLU A 295 -8.38 14.84 8.23
CA GLU A 295 -9.79 14.45 8.45
C GLU A 295 -10.02 12.98 8.07
N VAL A 296 -9.48 12.52 6.93
CA VAL A 296 -9.56 11.10 6.53
C VAL A 296 -8.95 10.20 7.60
N ARG A 297 -7.77 10.56 8.14
CA ARG A 297 -7.14 9.84 9.26
C ARG A 297 -8.07 9.81 10.47
N ASP A 298 -8.60 10.95 10.89
CA ASP A 298 -9.36 11.05 12.14
C ASP A 298 -10.66 10.24 12.07
N VAL A 299 -11.34 10.27 10.92
CA VAL A 299 -12.50 9.43 10.63
C VAL A 299 -12.13 7.94 10.64
N LEU A 300 -11.05 7.56 9.95
CA LEU A 300 -10.55 6.19 9.94
C LEU A 300 -10.24 5.70 11.35
N GLN A 301 -9.48 6.47 12.13
CA GLN A 301 -9.09 6.11 13.50
C GLN A 301 -10.32 5.96 14.39
N SER A 302 -11.33 6.83 14.26
CA SER A 302 -12.60 6.71 14.97
C SER A 302 -13.33 5.39 14.65
N ARG A 303 -13.44 5.06 13.36
CA ARG A 303 -14.07 3.83 12.87
C ARG A 303 -13.32 2.57 13.29
N LEU A 304 -11.99 2.58 13.13
CA LEU A 304 -11.09 1.50 13.56
C LEU A 304 -11.23 1.23 15.06
N ASN A 305 -11.17 2.27 15.88
CA ASN A 305 -11.31 2.14 17.34
C ASN A 305 -12.72 1.64 17.71
N ASN A 306 -13.77 2.10 17.04
CA ASN A 306 -15.11 1.60 17.26
C ASN A 306 -15.20 0.09 16.94
N LEU A 307 -14.68 -0.31 15.78
CA LEU A 307 -14.69 -1.70 15.34
C LEU A 307 -13.92 -2.60 16.30
N ILE A 308 -12.72 -2.19 16.73
CA ILE A 308 -11.91 -2.96 17.68
C ILE A 308 -12.65 -3.16 19.01
N ASN A 309 -13.33 -2.11 19.49
CA ASN A 309 -14.04 -2.17 20.76
C ASN A 309 -15.34 -2.98 20.70
N THR A 310 -16.06 -2.95 19.58
CA THR A 310 -17.39 -3.58 19.46
C THR A 310 -17.35 -4.95 18.79
N GLY A 311 -16.36 -5.20 17.93
CA GLY A 311 -16.32 -6.37 17.04
C GLY A 311 -17.39 -6.34 15.95
N VAL A 312 -18.03 -5.19 15.71
CA VAL A 312 -19.19 -5.08 14.80
C VAL A 312 -18.97 -3.92 13.85
N ILE A 313 -19.11 -4.19 12.55
CA ILE A 313 -19.25 -3.15 11.53
C ILE A 313 -20.69 -2.65 11.58
N PRO A 314 -20.94 -1.36 11.87
CA PRO A 314 -22.29 -0.79 11.83
C PRO A 314 -22.94 -1.01 10.46
N ASP A 315 -24.24 -1.26 10.47
CA ASP A 315 -25.05 -1.39 9.24
C ASP A 315 -25.09 -0.08 8.44
#